data_AF-A0A848LXI6-F1
#
_entry.id   AF-A0A848LXI6-F1
#
_cell.length_a   1.000
_cell.length_b   1.000
_cell.length_c   1.000
_cell.angle_alpha   90.00
_cell.angle_beta   90.00
_cell.angle_gamma   90.00
#
_symmetry.space_group_name_H-M   'P 1'
#
loop_
_entity.id
_entity.type
_entity.pdbx_description
1 polymer ?
#
loop_
_entity_poly.entity_id
_entity_poly.type
_entity_poly.pdbx_seq_one_letter_code
_entity_poly.pdbx_strand_id
1 'polypeptide(L)' 'MYKQFYQGMALTELPLFALVLFIMVFLGVCAWVFGVRRSRDFDTLARMPLAERGEGGHE' A
#
# COMPACT_ATOMS: atom_id res chain seq x y z
N MET A 1 -32.00 -3.30 -5.52
CA MET A 1 -31.06 -3.74 -6.58
C MET A 1 -30.15 -4.89 -6.15
N TYR A 2 -29.60 -4.92 -4.92
CA TYR A 2 -28.76 -6.05 -4.46
C TYR A 2 -29.51 -7.41 -4.43
N LYS A 3 -30.80 -7.42 -4.08
CA LYS A 3 -31.61 -8.66 -4.00
C LYS A 3 -31.76 -9.38 -5.35
N GLN A 4 -31.80 -8.65 -6.46
CA GLN A 4 -31.87 -9.23 -7.81
C GLN A 4 -30.57 -9.93 -8.21
N PHE A 5 -29.43 -9.45 -7.70
CA PHE A 5 -28.12 -10.02 -8.03
C PHE A 5 -27.94 -11.41 -7.41
N TYR A 6 -28.51 -11.65 -6.23
CA TYR A 6 -28.48 -12.95 -5.55
C TYR A 6 -29.65 -13.88 -5.90
N GLN A 7 -30.64 -13.40 -6.66
CA GLN A 7 -31.78 -14.22 -7.07
C GLN A 7 -31.35 -15.20 -8.17
N GLY A 8 -31.40 -16.50 -7.87
CA GLY A 8 -31.05 -17.58 -8.80
C GLY A 8 -29.61 -18.08 -8.70
N MET A 9 -28.76 -17.47 -7.85
CA MET A 9 -27.45 -18.04 -7.54
C MET A 9 -27.57 -19.12 -6.47
N ALA A 10 -27.17 -20.35 -6.82
CA ALA A 10 -27.14 -21.48 -5.88
C ALA A 10 -26.09 -21.29 -4.77
N LEU A 11 -25.01 -20.56 -5.04
CA LEU A 11 -23.94 -20.25 -4.08
C LEU A 11 -23.85 -18.73 -3.86
N THR A 12 -24.73 -18.21 -3.02
CA THR A 12 -24.76 -16.79 -2.62
C THR A 12 -23.56 -16.37 -1.77
N GLU A 13 -22.77 -17.31 -1.26
CA GLU A 13 -21.59 -17.10 -0.43
C GLU A 13 -20.31 -16.80 -1.24
N LEU A 14 -20.24 -17.20 -2.51
CA LEU A 14 -19.08 -16.97 -3.39
C LEU A 14 -18.72 -15.49 -3.54
N PRO A 15 -19.66 -14.55 -3.78
CA PRO A 15 -19.35 -13.13 -3.87
C PRO A 15 -18.81 -12.55 -2.55
N LEU A 16 -19.33 -13.03 -1.41
CA LEU A 16 -18.88 -12.61 -0.10
C LEU A 16 -17.44 -13.08 0.17
N PHE A 17 -17.15 -14.35 -0.15
CA PHE A 17 -15.81 -14.91 -0.06
C PHE A 17 -14.82 -14.18 -0.97
N ALA A 18 -15.21 -13.91 -2.22
CA ALA A 18 -14.38 -13.17 -3.16
C ALA A 18 -14.08 -11.75 -2.67
N LEU A 19 -15.06 -11.06 -2.06
CA LEU A 19 -14.88 -9.74 -1.48
C LEU A 19 -13.87 -9.77 -0.31
N VAL A 20 -14.00 -10.73 0.60
CA VAL A 20 -13.08 -10.88 1.73
C VAL A 20 -11.66 -11.19 1.23
N LEU A 21 -11.54 -12.11 0.28
CA LEU A 21 -10.26 -12.45 -0.35
C LEU A 21 -9.62 -11.21 -1.01
N PHE A 22 -10.41 -10.46 -1.77
CA PHE A 22 -9.96 -9.22 -2.41
C PHE A 22 -9.42 -8.21 -1.40
N ILE A 23 -10.16 -7.96 -0.31
CA ILE A 23 -9.74 -7.03 0.75
C ILE A 23 -8.44 -7.53 1.40
N MET A 24 -8.33 -8.82 1.71
CA MET A 24 -7.13 -9.41 2.30
C MET A 24 -5.90 -9.25 1.40
N VAL A 25 -6.03 -9.56 0.11
CA VAL A 25 -4.94 -9.38 -0.86
C VAL A 25 -4.59 -7.91 -1.01
N PHE A 26 -5.58 -7.03 -1.13
CA PHE A 26 -5.38 -5.59 -1.23
C PHE A 26 -4.60 -5.03 -0.03
N LEU A 27 -5.02 -5.37 1.19
CA LEU A 27 -4.33 -4.97 2.41
C LEU A 27 -2.91 -5.55 2.47
N GLY A 28 -2.72 -6.79 2.04
CA GLY A 28 -1.39 -7.41 1.92
C GLY A 28 -0.47 -6.64 0.99
N VAL A 29 -0.96 -6.23 -0.19
CA VAL A 29 -0.21 -5.40 -1.14
C VAL A 29 0.09 -4.03 -0.55
N CYS A 30 -0.89 -3.37 0.08
CA CYS A 30 -0.65 -2.09 0.76
C CYS A 30 0.43 -2.24 1.84
N ALA A 31 0.30 -3.20 2.74
CA ALA A 31 1.28 -3.46 3.79
C ALA A 31 2.67 -3.77 3.22
N TRP A 32 2.76 -4.54 2.13
CA TRP A 32 4.01 -4.82 1.45
C TRP A 32 4.64 -3.55 0.86
N VAL A 33 3.87 -2.81 0.06
CA VAL A 33 4.35 -1.60 -0.61
C VAL A 33 4.77 -0.55 0.42
N PHE A 34 3.94 -0.29 1.43
CA PHE A 34 4.22 0.73 2.45
C PHE A 34 5.21 0.26 3.52
N GLY A 35 5.29 -1.02 3.85
CA GLY A 35 6.22 -1.55 4.84
C GLY A 35 7.64 -1.76 4.29
N VAL A 36 7.74 -2.38 3.11
CA VAL A 36 9.04 -2.73 2.50
C VAL A 36 9.71 -1.54 1.84
N ARG A 37 8.98 -0.65 1.14
CA ARG A 37 9.59 0.56 0.55
C ARG A 37 10.02 1.56 1.61
N ARG A 38 9.21 1.75 2.65
CA ARG A 38 9.50 2.73 3.71
C ARG A 38 10.86 2.50 4.35
N SER A 39 11.23 1.25 4.66
CA SER A 39 12.54 0.96 5.25
C SER A 39 13.71 1.31 4.31
N ARG A 40 13.55 1.14 2.99
CA ARG A 40 14.60 1.48 2.00
C ARG A 40 14.74 2.99 1.79
N ASP A 41 13.64 3.73 1.84
CA ASP A 41 13.64 5.18 1.61
C ASP A 41 14.29 5.93 2.78
N PHE A 42 14.05 5.50 4.04
CA PHE A 42 14.70 6.11 5.21
C PHE A 42 16.22 5.89 5.24
N ASP A 43 16.69 4.69 4.90
CA ASP A 43 18.13 4.42 4.79
C ASP A 43 18.79 5.25 3.69
N THR A 44 18.07 5.50 2.59
CA THR A 44 18.59 6.32 1.47
C THR A 44 18.65 7.80 1.86
N LEU A 45 17.62 8.32 2.52
CA LEU A 45 17.57 9.70 3.00
C LEU A 45 18.59 9.97 4.12
N ALA A 46 18.82 9.01 5.02
CA ALA A 46 19.85 9.12 6.06
C ALA A 46 21.28 9.15 5.49
N ARG A 47 21.47 8.65 4.26
CA ARG A 47 22.75 8.67 3.54
C ARG A 47 22.88 9.84 2.57
N MET A 48 21.83 10.66 2.41
CA MET A 48 21.98 11.87 1.60
C MET A 48 22.94 12.80 2.32
N PRO A 49 24.01 13.27 1.64
CA PRO A 49 24.88 14.28 2.21
C PRO A 49 23.99 15.48 2.56
N LEU A 50 24.12 15.98 3.79
CA LEU A 50 23.47 17.22 4.21
C LEU A 50 23.87 18.27 3.18
N ALA A 51 22.94 18.63 2.29
CA ALA A 51 23.21 19.65 1.29
C ALA A 51 23.62 20.89 2.07
N GLU A 52 24.90 21.24 1.93
CA GLU A 52 25.57 22.33 2.60
C GLU A 52 24.80 23.61 2.26
N ARG A 53 23.87 23.98 3.13
CA ARG A 53 23.06 25.17 2.98
C ARG A 53 23.87 26.35 3.49
N GLY A 54 24.84 26.74 2.68
CA GLY A 54 25.44 28.07 2.57
C GLY A 54 25.92 28.75 3.86
N GLU A 55 27.21 28.60 4.16
CA GLU A 55 28.08 29.62 4.77
C GLU A 55 29.44 29.39 4.08
N GLY A 56 29.99 30.25 3.22
CA GLY A 56 30.33 31.64 3.47
C GLY A 56 31.81 31.72 3.87
N GLY A 57 32.73 31.89 2.92
CA GLY A 57 34.15 32.08 3.24
C GLY A 57 35.02 32.23 2.00
N HIS A 58 35.42 33.47 1.73
CA HIS A 58 36.51 33.85 0.84
C HIS A 58 37.75 32.96 1.04
N GLU A 59 38.41 32.58 -0.05
CA GLU A 59 39.83 32.86 -0.36
C GLU A 59 40.20 32.32 -1.76
#